data_AF-A0A4Q5X2K9-F1
#
_entry.id   AF-A0A4Q5X2K9-F1
#
_cell.length_a   1.000
_cell.length_b   1.000
_cell.length_c   1.000
_cell.angle_alpha   90.00
_cell.angle_beta   90.00
_cell.angle_gamma   90.00
#
_symmetry.space_group_name_H-M   'P 1'
#
loop_
_entity.id
_entity.type
_entity.pdbx_description
1 polymer ?
#
loop_
_entity_poly.entity_id
_entity_poly.type
_entity_poly.pdbx_seq_one_letter_code
_entity_poly.pdbx_strand_id
1 'polypeptide(L)'
;MSALFDLFPELASRAPRASLADLPTRVERAVGLPGRTDIWLKRDDCSSPIYGGTKLRLLEHLLGAARASGAARVYSSGAVGSNFAEANALHAPRVGLAPGAICFPQPLTAEGERSQRVVQARAHVIEIAHWSLLPLAAERLRRSDATAQVLSQVSFSADSLFGYVAAGLELALQVAGGLCPLPERVVLPIGSAATSAGLLAGLSLARRLGYVRGPLTVCSVRIAAWPLSRRGRVLSLATATLAWLAELTGDARLALSRGELLPLELVTDQLGAGYPHATAGSLAARALFAEAGYPILDDTYSAKAAAHVLASAPGKGPVLLWCTKSSAPRAEG
;
A
#
# COMPACT_ATOMS: atom_id res chain seq x y z
N MET A 1 18.30 0.44 -1.72
CA MET A 1 18.32 -0.15 -0.36
C MET A 1 17.10 0.32 0.42
N SER A 2 16.76 -0.32 1.53
CA SER A 2 15.51 -0.06 2.25
C SER A 2 15.76 0.65 3.55
N ALA A 3 15.20 1.86 3.67
CA ALA A 3 15.42 2.75 4.81
C ALA A 3 15.25 2.07 6.17
N LEU A 4 14.30 1.14 6.33
CA LEU A 4 14.11 0.42 7.58
C LEU A 4 15.31 -0.48 7.92
N PHE A 5 15.80 -1.26 6.97
CA PHE A 5 16.93 -2.17 7.18
C PHE A 5 18.27 -1.43 7.22
N ASP A 6 18.37 -0.27 6.57
CA ASP A 6 19.55 0.59 6.65
C ASP A 6 19.66 1.22 8.05
N LEU A 7 18.53 1.58 8.66
CA LEU A 7 18.47 2.14 10.01
C LEU A 7 18.53 1.09 11.13
N PHE A 8 18.06 -0.13 10.86
CA PHE A 8 18.02 -1.25 11.81
C PHE A 8 18.57 -2.53 11.15
N PRO A 9 19.90 -2.65 10.96
CA PRO A 9 20.51 -3.77 10.25
C PRO A 9 20.22 -5.14 10.85
N GLU A 10 19.98 -5.21 12.17
CA GLU A 10 19.61 -6.42 12.89
C GLU A 10 18.32 -7.08 12.38
N LEU A 11 17.44 -6.33 11.70
CA LEU A 11 16.24 -6.87 11.09
C LEU A 11 16.54 -7.83 9.92
N ALA A 12 17.72 -7.76 9.31
CA ALA A 12 18.06 -8.61 8.17
C ALA A 12 17.97 -10.11 8.50
N SER A 13 18.27 -10.50 9.74
CA SER A 13 18.16 -11.88 10.21
C SER A 13 16.84 -12.21 10.90
N ARG A 14 16.02 -11.20 11.24
CA ARG A 14 14.81 -11.34 12.08
C ARG A 14 13.50 -11.07 11.34
N ALA A 15 13.55 -10.39 10.19
CA ALA A 15 12.39 -10.03 9.39
C ALA A 15 12.60 -10.48 7.93
N PRO A 16 12.16 -11.71 7.58
CA PRO A 16 12.31 -12.23 6.22
C PRO A 16 11.69 -11.31 5.18
N ARG A 17 12.41 -11.09 4.08
CA ARG A 17 11.99 -10.22 2.99
C ARG A 17 12.45 -10.75 1.64
N ALA A 18 11.58 -10.64 0.65
CA ALA A 18 11.92 -10.70 -0.76
C ALA A 18 12.26 -9.30 -1.28
N SER A 19 13.47 -9.08 -1.80
CA SER A 19 13.84 -7.81 -2.42
C SER A 19 13.23 -7.72 -3.82
N LEU A 20 12.02 -7.17 -3.94
CA LEU A 20 11.25 -7.09 -5.17
C LEU A 20 11.10 -5.67 -5.70
N ALA A 21 11.16 -4.67 -4.80
CA ALA A 21 10.97 -3.27 -5.13
C ALA A 21 12.29 -2.55 -5.38
N ASP A 22 12.29 -1.69 -6.40
CA ASP A 22 13.35 -0.75 -6.70
C ASP A 22 13.21 0.46 -5.75
N LEU A 23 14.04 0.49 -4.71
CA LEU A 23 13.99 1.47 -3.62
C LEU A 23 15.31 2.27 -3.50
N PRO A 24 15.25 3.57 -3.16
CA PRO A 24 14.04 4.35 -2.80
C PRO A 24 13.23 4.79 -4.03
N THR A 25 11.91 4.96 -3.88
CA THR A 25 11.07 5.46 -4.97
C THR A 25 11.17 6.97 -5.10
N ARG A 26 11.09 7.47 -6.34
CA ARG A 26 11.26 8.89 -6.66
C ARG A 26 10.23 9.78 -5.96
N VAL A 27 10.66 10.97 -5.57
CA VAL A 27 9.77 12.10 -5.23
C VAL A 27 9.92 13.15 -6.32
N GLU A 28 8.82 13.72 -6.78
CA GLU A 28 8.86 14.76 -7.81
C GLU A 28 7.77 15.80 -7.59
N ARG A 29 8.04 17.05 -7.94
CA ARG A 29 7.04 18.11 -7.93
C ARG A 29 6.14 17.97 -9.14
N ALA A 30 4.82 17.99 -8.92
CA ALA A 30 3.85 18.06 -10.01
C ALA A 30 3.72 19.50 -10.50
N VAL A 31 3.74 19.69 -11.82
CA VAL A 31 3.65 20.96 -12.55
C VAL A 31 2.51 20.85 -13.55
N GLY A 32 1.74 21.91 -13.75
CA GLY A 32 0.63 21.93 -14.72
C GLY A 32 -0.68 21.31 -14.20
N LEU A 33 -0.73 20.87 -12.94
CA LEU A 33 -2.00 20.52 -12.30
C LEU A 33 -2.70 21.77 -11.76
N PRO A 34 -4.03 21.91 -11.95
CA PRO A 34 -4.77 23.07 -11.48
C PRO A 34 -4.96 23.07 -9.95
N GLY A 35 -5.34 24.22 -9.40
CA GLY A 35 -5.69 24.39 -7.99
C GLY A 35 -4.50 24.71 -7.08
N ARG A 36 -3.41 23.94 -7.16
CA ARG A 36 -2.20 24.17 -6.35
C ARG A 36 -0.89 23.89 -7.08
N THR A 37 0.14 24.67 -6.77
CA THR A 37 1.47 24.59 -7.40
C THR A 37 2.52 23.86 -6.55
N ASP A 38 2.13 23.40 -5.36
CA ASP A 38 2.98 22.76 -4.34
C ASP A 38 2.62 21.28 -4.14
N ILE A 39 2.07 20.64 -5.18
CA ILE A 39 1.80 19.21 -5.20
C ILE A 39 3.10 18.45 -5.46
N TRP A 40 3.37 17.45 -4.64
CA TRP A 40 4.46 16.49 -4.83
C TRP A 40 3.88 15.10 -5.02
N LEU A 41 4.57 14.27 -5.80
CA LEU A 41 4.21 12.89 -6.06
C LEU A 41 5.28 11.97 -5.47
N LYS A 42 4.85 11.00 -4.68
CA LYS A 42 5.70 9.86 -4.29
C LYS A 42 5.42 8.72 -5.26
N ARG A 43 6.42 8.42 -6.10
CA ARG A 43 6.29 7.55 -7.27
C ARG A 43 6.38 6.06 -6.94
N ASP A 44 5.56 5.62 -5.99
CA ASP A 44 5.48 4.23 -5.58
C ASP A 44 4.92 3.33 -6.69
N ASP A 45 4.18 3.92 -7.63
CA ASP A 45 3.70 3.31 -8.88
C ASP A 45 4.81 2.72 -9.75
N CYS A 46 6.02 3.26 -9.65
CA CYS A 46 7.21 2.82 -10.40
C CYS A 46 8.18 1.99 -9.56
N SER A 47 7.75 1.43 -8.43
CA SER A 47 8.60 0.60 -7.56
C SER A 47 9.04 -0.73 -8.18
N SER A 48 8.59 -1.10 -9.38
CA SER A 48 9.08 -2.25 -10.12
C SER A 48 8.72 -2.15 -11.60
N PRO A 49 9.57 -2.67 -12.52
CA PRO A 49 9.26 -2.74 -13.95
C PRO A 49 8.17 -3.77 -14.30
N ILE A 50 7.80 -4.68 -13.39
CA ILE A 50 6.80 -5.72 -13.64
C ILE A 50 5.42 -5.30 -13.11
N TYR A 51 5.38 -4.97 -11.83
CA TYR A 51 4.18 -4.45 -11.16
C TYR A 51 4.60 -3.71 -9.91
N GLY A 52 4.54 -2.38 -9.96
CA GLY A 52 4.83 -1.52 -8.84
C GLY A 52 3.60 -1.23 -7.97
N GLY A 53 3.60 -0.03 -7.39
CA GLY A 53 2.54 0.45 -6.54
C GLY A 53 2.53 -0.20 -5.15
N THR A 54 1.47 0.15 -4.44
CA THR A 54 1.35 -0.10 -3.00
C THR A 54 1.39 -1.58 -2.60
N LYS A 55 0.96 -2.50 -3.47
CA LYS A 55 0.90 -3.91 -3.11
C LYS A 55 2.27 -4.55 -3.02
N LEU A 56 3.26 -4.02 -3.74
CA LEU A 56 4.59 -4.61 -3.81
C LEU A 56 5.32 -4.55 -2.46
N ARG A 57 5.30 -3.40 -1.78
CA ARG A 57 5.95 -3.23 -0.47
C ARG A 57 5.43 -4.19 0.60
N LEU A 58 4.13 -4.46 0.57
CA LEU A 58 3.50 -5.45 1.45
C LEU A 58 3.93 -6.87 1.05
N LEU A 59 3.94 -7.17 -0.25
CA LEU A 59 4.32 -8.48 -0.77
C LEU A 59 5.79 -8.83 -0.51
N GLU A 60 6.72 -7.87 -0.49
CA GLU A 60 8.12 -8.13 -0.15
C GLU A 60 8.26 -8.90 1.18
N HIS A 61 7.50 -8.49 2.20
CA HIS A 61 7.54 -9.15 3.51
C HIS A 61 6.69 -10.42 3.54
N LEU A 62 5.49 -10.40 2.97
CA LEU A 62 4.61 -11.57 2.94
C LEU A 62 5.23 -12.76 2.17
N LEU A 63 5.82 -12.49 1.01
CA LEU A 63 6.51 -13.50 0.21
C LEU A 63 7.83 -13.91 0.85
N GLY A 64 8.54 -12.97 1.49
CA GLY A 64 9.73 -13.26 2.28
C GLY A 64 9.45 -14.26 3.41
N ALA A 65 8.39 -14.02 4.19
CA ALA A 65 7.95 -14.88 5.28
C ALA A 65 7.47 -16.25 4.77
N ALA A 66 6.67 -16.27 3.70
CA ALA A 66 6.21 -17.52 3.08
C ALA A 66 7.38 -18.39 2.58
N ARG A 67 8.37 -17.76 1.94
CA ARG A 67 9.59 -18.46 1.50
C ARG A 67 10.40 -18.98 2.68
N ALA A 68 10.60 -18.16 3.72
CA ALA A 68 11.37 -18.56 4.91
C ALA A 68 10.73 -19.71 5.70
N SER A 69 9.41 -19.84 5.62
CA SER A 69 8.65 -20.94 6.24
C SER A 69 8.50 -22.18 5.34
N GLY A 70 9.16 -22.19 4.17
CA GLY A 70 9.16 -23.35 3.27
C GLY A 70 7.85 -23.55 2.49
N ALA A 71 7.05 -22.50 2.32
CA ALA A 71 5.86 -22.59 1.46
C ALA A 71 6.26 -22.93 0.02
N ALA A 72 5.47 -23.77 -0.64
CA ALA A 72 5.59 -24.00 -2.08
C ALA A 72 4.63 -23.11 -2.88
N ARG A 73 3.50 -22.71 -2.28
CA ARG A 73 2.45 -21.92 -2.93
C ARG A 73 1.89 -20.84 -2.01
N VAL A 74 1.58 -19.68 -2.58
CA VAL A 74 0.96 -18.55 -1.87
C VAL A 74 -0.34 -18.11 -2.53
N TYR A 75 -1.42 -18.10 -1.75
CA TYR A 75 -2.74 -17.69 -2.19
C TYR A 75 -3.07 -16.31 -1.65
N SER A 76 -3.09 -15.31 -2.53
CA SER A 76 -3.67 -14.02 -2.17
C SER A 76 -5.18 -14.13 -1.99
N SER A 77 -5.75 -13.56 -0.93
CA SER A 77 -7.19 -13.39 -0.83
C SER A 77 -7.64 -12.00 -1.27
N GLY A 78 -8.77 -11.95 -1.97
CA GLY A 78 -9.33 -10.70 -2.44
C GLY A 78 -10.55 -10.93 -3.30
N ALA A 79 -11.11 -9.86 -3.81
CA ALA A 79 -12.18 -9.94 -4.77
C ALA A 79 -11.63 -10.17 -6.19
N VAL A 80 -12.46 -10.67 -7.10
CA VAL A 80 -12.15 -10.82 -8.53
C VAL A 80 -11.63 -9.48 -9.09
N GLY A 81 -10.48 -9.50 -9.79
CA GLY A 81 -9.84 -8.29 -10.32
C GLY A 81 -9.00 -7.48 -9.31
N SER A 82 -8.64 -8.04 -8.15
CA SER A 82 -7.82 -7.35 -7.15
C SER A 82 -6.38 -7.08 -7.61
N ASN A 83 -5.93 -5.83 -7.44
CA ASN A 83 -4.53 -5.43 -7.64
C ASN A 83 -3.53 -6.26 -6.80
N PHE A 84 -3.93 -6.74 -5.62
CA PHE A 84 -3.05 -7.56 -4.78
C PHE A 84 -2.92 -8.99 -5.32
N ALA A 85 -4.00 -9.54 -5.87
CA ALA A 85 -3.97 -10.85 -6.50
C ALA A 85 -3.12 -10.82 -7.77
N GLU A 86 -3.26 -9.76 -8.57
CA GLU A 86 -2.41 -9.51 -9.73
C GLU A 86 -0.93 -9.38 -9.34
N ALA A 87 -0.63 -8.55 -8.34
CA ALA A 87 0.74 -8.39 -7.85
C ALA A 87 1.34 -9.71 -7.31
N ASN A 88 0.54 -10.52 -6.60
CA ASN A 88 0.95 -11.85 -6.15
C ASN A 88 1.23 -12.79 -7.33
N ALA A 89 0.35 -12.82 -8.32
CA ALA A 89 0.49 -13.64 -9.52
C ALA A 89 1.77 -13.32 -10.30
N LEU A 90 2.17 -12.05 -10.32
CA LEU A 90 3.38 -11.59 -11.03
C LEU A 90 4.67 -11.75 -10.22
N HIS A 91 4.63 -11.58 -8.89
CA HIS A 91 5.85 -11.55 -8.07
C HIS A 91 6.16 -12.83 -7.29
N ALA A 92 5.16 -13.66 -6.94
CA ALA A 92 5.42 -14.92 -6.23
C ALA A 92 6.39 -15.85 -6.99
N PRO A 93 6.28 -16.04 -8.32
CA PRO A 93 7.24 -16.86 -9.07
C PRO A 93 8.70 -16.38 -8.96
N ARG A 94 8.91 -15.06 -8.81
CA ARG A 94 10.25 -14.46 -8.73
C ARG A 94 11.02 -14.85 -7.48
N VAL A 95 10.33 -15.38 -6.48
CA VAL A 95 10.93 -15.85 -5.21
C VAL A 95 10.81 -17.36 -5.04
N GLY A 96 10.45 -18.07 -6.11
CA GLY A 96 10.31 -19.53 -6.11
C GLY A 96 8.99 -20.04 -5.53
N LEU A 97 7.96 -19.19 -5.42
CA LEU A 97 6.65 -19.58 -4.89
C LEU A 97 5.63 -19.68 -6.03
N ALA A 98 4.84 -20.76 -6.04
CA ALA A 98 3.71 -20.86 -6.95
C ALA A 98 2.62 -19.84 -6.57
N PRO A 99 2.06 -19.08 -7.53
CA PRO A 99 0.99 -18.14 -7.27
C PRO A 99 -0.38 -18.83 -7.23
N GLY A 100 -1.21 -18.42 -6.27
CA GLY A 100 -2.62 -18.75 -6.18
C GLY A 100 -3.46 -17.53 -5.81
N ALA A 101 -4.77 -17.62 -6.01
CA ALA A 101 -5.72 -16.61 -5.59
C ALA A 101 -7.02 -17.24 -5.07
N ILE A 102 -7.52 -16.76 -3.92
CA ILE A 102 -8.87 -17.06 -3.44
C ILE A 102 -9.72 -15.82 -3.69
N CYS A 103 -10.67 -15.93 -4.63
CA CYS A 103 -11.43 -14.81 -5.18
C CYS A 103 -12.91 -14.90 -4.82
N PHE A 104 -13.51 -13.77 -4.45
CA PHE A 104 -14.97 -13.62 -4.32
C PHE A 104 -15.54 -12.57 -5.28
N PRO A 105 -16.80 -12.70 -5.73
CA PRO A 105 -17.41 -11.77 -6.68
C PRO A 105 -17.42 -10.31 -6.20
N GLN A 106 -17.22 -9.39 -7.13
CA GLN A 106 -17.45 -7.95 -6.99
C GLN A 106 -17.83 -7.35 -8.35
N PRO A 107 -18.45 -6.16 -8.41
CA PRO A 107 -18.57 -5.42 -9.66
C PRO A 107 -17.18 -5.22 -10.29
N LEU A 108 -17.04 -5.58 -11.57
CA LEU A 108 -15.78 -5.44 -12.29
C LEU A 108 -15.73 -4.09 -13.01
N THR A 109 -14.64 -3.37 -12.79
CA THR A 109 -14.25 -2.24 -13.63
C THR A 109 -13.41 -2.75 -14.79
N ALA A 110 -13.25 -1.95 -15.86
CA ALA A 110 -12.35 -2.31 -16.97
C ALA A 110 -10.93 -2.64 -16.48
N GLU A 111 -10.46 -1.95 -15.43
CA GLU A 111 -9.17 -2.24 -14.80
C GLU A 111 -9.20 -3.55 -14.01
N GLY A 112 -10.29 -3.84 -13.30
CA GLY A 112 -10.50 -5.11 -12.62
C GLY A 112 -10.51 -6.30 -13.58
N GLU A 113 -11.15 -6.18 -14.74
CA GLU A 113 -11.16 -7.22 -15.79
C GLU A 113 -9.75 -7.52 -16.29
N ARG A 114 -8.96 -6.47 -16.56
CA ARG A 114 -7.56 -6.63 -16.98
C ARG A 114 -6.74 -7.35 -15.92
N SER A 115 -6.89 -6.97 -14.64
CA SER A 115 -6.20 -7.62 -13.53
C SER A 115 -6.64 -9.07 -13.37
N GLN A 116 -7.93 -9.35 -13.56
CA GLN A 116 -8.47 -10.70 -13.48
C GLN A 116 -7.91 -11.61 -14.59
N ARG A 117 -7.76 -11.12 -15.82
CA ARG A 117 -7.12 -11.89 -16.91
C ARG A 117 -5.70 -12.31 -16.55
N VAL A 118 -4.91 -11.42 -15.97
CA VAL A 118 -3.54 -11.74 -15.51
C VAL A 118 -3.58 -12.80 -14.41
N VAL A 119 -4.48 -12.68 -13.44
CA VAL A 119 -4.62 -13.65 -12.35
C VAL A 119 -5.02 -15.03 -12.88
N GLN A 120 -6.01 -15.11 -13.77
CA GLN A 120 -6.45 -16.38 -14.37
C GLN A 120 -5.37 -17.05 -15.22
N ALA A 121 -4.56 -16.26 -15.94
CA ALA A 121 -3.49 -16.77 -16.77
C ALA A 121 -2.28 -17.27 -15.97
N ARG A 122 -2.04 -16.71 -14.77
CA ARG A 122 -0.78 -16.91 -14.04
C ARG A 122 -0.93 -17.59 -12.68
N ALA A 123 -2.12 -17.70 -12.10
CA ALA A 123 -2.32 -18.23 -10.75
C ALA A 123 -3.36 -19.36 -10.70
N HIS A 124 -3.23 -20.25 -9.72
CA HIS A 124 -4.30 -21.20 -9.40
C HIS A 124 -5.44 -20.47 -8.68
N VAL A 125 -6.59 -20.35 -9.35
CA VAL A 125 -7.74 -19.57 -8.85
C VAL A 125 -8.75 -20.49 -8.17
N ILE A 126 -9.12 -20.13 -6.93
CA ILE A 126 -10.21 -20.73 -6.17
C ILE A 126 -11.29 -19.66 -6.02
N GLU A 127 -12.45 -19.89 -6.62
CA GLU A 127 -13.59 -18.99 -6.49
C GLU A 127 -14.49 -19.40 -5.32
N ILE A 128 -14.90 -18.42 -4.51
CA ILE A 128 -15.83 -18.60 -3.41
C ILE A 128 -17.00 -17.64 -3.57
N ALA A 129 -18.19 -18.05 -3.14
CA ALA A 129 -19.40 -17.26 -3.35
C ALA A 129 -19.41 -15.90 -2.64
N HIS A 130 -18.71 -15.78 -1.50
CA HIS A 130 -18.76 -14.59 -0.66
C HIS A 130 -17.51 -14.45 0.22
N TRP A 131 -17.10 -13.23 0.55
CA TRP A 131 -15.90 -12.95 1.34
C TRP A 131 -15.92 -13.59 2.74
N SER A 132 -17.10 -13.85 3.31
CA SER A 132 -17.25 -14.52 4.61
C SER A 132 -16.77 -15.97 4.59
N LEU A 133 -16.62 -16.57 3.41
CA LEU A 133 -16.11 -17.93 3.24
C LEU A 133 -14.57 -18.00 3.17
N LEU A 134 -13.87 -16.86 3.20
CA LEU A 134 -12.41 -16.82 3.17
C LEU A 134 -11.76 -17.67 4.28
N PRO A 135 -12.20 -17.63 5.55
CA PRO A 135 -11.61 -18.47 6.60
C PRO A 135 -11.79 -19.96 6.32
N LEU A 136 -12.96 -20.36 5.83
CA LEU A 136 -13.26 -21.75 5.49
C LEU A 136 -12.42 -22.23 4.29
N ALA A 137 -12.29 -21.40 3.26
CA ALA A 137 -11.47 -21.70 2.10
C ALA A 137 -9.99 -21.82 2.48
N ALA A 138 -9.49 -20.91 3.32
CA ALA A 138 -8.12 -20.94 3.83
C ALA A 138 -7.86 -22.21 4.65
N GLU A 139 -8.79 -22.59 5.53
CA GLU A 139 -8.64 -23.81 6.35
C GLU A 139 -8.71 -25.08 5.50
N ARG A 140 -9.60 -25.15 4.51
CA ARG A 140 -9.65 -26.28 3.56
C ARG A 140 -8.34 -26.41 2.80
N LEU A 141 -7.83 -25.30 2.29
CA LEU A 141 -6.57 -25.28 1.57
C LEU A 141 -5.40 -25.75 2.44
N ARG A 142 -5.32 -25.26 3.68
CA ARG A 142 -4.28 -25.67 4.65
C ARG A 142 -4.31 -27.16 4.94
N ARG A 143 -5.50 -27.79 4.94
CA ARG A 143 -5.65 -29.24 5.13
C ARG A 143 -5.30 -30.05 3.89
N SER A 144 -5.58 -29.52 2.70
CA SER A 144 -5.31 -30.22 1.43
C SER A 144 -3.88 -30.02 0.92
N ASP A 145 -3.22 -28.93 1.29
CA ASP A 145 -1.89 -28.55 0.86
C ASP A 145 -1.15 -27.89 2.04
N ALA A 146 -0.39 -28.70 2.78
CA ALA A 146 0.38 -28.23 3.94
C ALA A 146 1.49 -27.23 3.57
N THR A 147 1.83 -27.12 2.28
CA THR A 147 2.83 -26.19 1.77
C THR A 147 2.22 -24.89 1.23
N ALA A 148 0.89 -24.77 1.24
CA ALA A 148 0.17 -23.57 0.83
C ALA A 148 0.00 -22.58 1.99
N GLN A 149 0.21 -21.31 1.70
CA GLN A 149 -0.07 -20.21 2.62
C GLN A 149 -1.05 -19.22 2.04
N VAL A 150 -1.96 -18.70 2.88
CA VAL A 150 -2.92 -17.68 2.48
C VAL A 150 -2.44 -16.31 2.92
N LEU A 151 -2.21 -15.44 1.95
CA LEU A 151 -1.85 -14.05 2.15
C LEU A 151 -3.13 -13.20 2.18
N SER A 152 -3.45 -12.64 3.35
CA SER A 152 -4.71 -11.91 3.53
C SER A 152 -4.55 -10.40 3.44
N GLN A 153 -5.43 -9.74 2.67
CA GLN A 153 -5.55 -8.28 2.66
C GLN A 153 -6.38 -7.72 3.82
N VAL A 154 -6.93 -8.57 4.69
CA VAL A 154 -7.75 -8.14 5.83
C VAL A 154 -7.22 -8.64 7.15
N SER A 155 -6.29 -9.59 7.13
CA SER A 155 -5.56 -10.07 8.29
C SER A 155 -4.07 -9.92 7.99
N PHE A 156 -3.52 -8.82 8.47
CA PHE A 156 -2.10 -8.52 8.33
C PHE A 156 -1.39 -8.92 9.61
N SER A 157 -0.28 -9.62 9.47
CA SER A 157 0.69 -9.74 10.54
C SER A 157 1.48 -8.42 10.64
N ALA A 158 1.98 -8.09 11.84
CA ALA A 158 2.65 -6.81 12.10
C ALA A 158 3.88 -6.59 11.19
N ASP A 159 4.66 -7.64 10.95
CA ASP A 159 5.80 -7.68 10.03
C ASP A 159 5.44 -7.37 8.57
N SER A 160 4.23 -7.73 8.12
CA SER A 160 3.82 -7.44 6.75
C SER A 160 3.74 -5.92 6.47
N LEU A 161 3.55 -5.10 7.50
CA LEU A 161 3.50 -3.65 7.38
C LEU A 161 4.89 -2.99 7.36
N PHE A 162 5.97 -3.74 7.58
CA PHE A 162 7.34 -3.20 7.58
C PHE A 162 7.72 -2.53 6.26
N GLY A 163 7.21 -3.01 5.12
CA GLY A 163 7.44 -2.37 3.82
C GLY A 163 6.94 -0.92 3.79
N TYR A 164 5.90 -0.60 4.58
CA TYR A 164 5.36 0.75 4.70
C TYR A 164 5.93 1.57 5.85
N VAL A 165 6.38 0.92 6.92
CA VAL A 165 7.23 1.58 7.91
C VAL A 165 8.49 2.08 7.19
N ALA A 166 9.11 1.22 6.39
CA ALA A 166 10.23 1.57 5.52
C ALA A 166 9.89 2.71 4.56
N ALA A 167 8.71 2.70 3.94
CA ALA A 167 8.29 3.77 3.04
C ALA A 167 8.13 5.14 3.74
N GLY A 168 7.62 5.14 4.98
CA GLY A 168 7.53 6.36 5.78
C GLY A 168 8.90 6.91 6.18
N LEU A 169 9.80 6.03 6.63
CA LEU A 169 11.19 6.38 6.90
C LEU A 169 11.91 6.88 5.63
N GLU A 170 11.68 6.22 4.50
CA GLU A 170 12.23 6.58 3.20
C GLU A 170 11.83 8.01 2.80
N LEU A 171 10.54 8.37 2.91
CA LEU A 171 10.11 9.75 2.64
C LEU A 171 10.75 10.74 3.61
N ALA A 172 10.84 10.41 4.90
CA ALA A 172 11.46 11.29 5.89
C ALA A 172 12.95 11.53 5.61
N LEU A 173 13.70 10.49 5.20
CA LEU A 173 15.09 10.62 4.79
C LEU A 173 15.24 11.44 3.51
N GLN A 174 14.30 11.31 2.56
CA GLN A 174 14.29 12.16 1.35
C GLN A 174 14.05 13.63 1.69
N VAL A 175 13.18 13.93 2.66
CA VAL A 175 12.98 15.29 3.18
C VAL A 175 14.23 15.80 3.88
N ALA A 176 14.81 15.01 4.79
CA ALA A 176 16.03 15.36 5.52
C ALA A 176 17.23 15.61 4.58
N GLY A 177 17.31 14.85 3.49
CA GLY A 177 18.31 15.00 2.44
C GLY A 177 18.03 16.11 1.42
N GLY A 178 16.94 16.87 1.55
CA GLY A 178 16.61 18.00 0.69
C GLY A 178 16.07 17.63 -0.70
N LEU A 179 15.65 16.37 -0.93
CA LEU A 179 15.07 15.94 -2.21
C LEU A 179 13.63 16.44 -2.41
N CYS A 180 12.93 16.71 -1.31
CA CYS A 180 11.63 17.37 -1.31
C CYS A 180 11.43 18.16 0.01
N PRO A 181 10.57 19.19 0.02
CA PRO A 181 10.19 19.84 1.26
C PRO A 181 9.35 18.90 2.14
N LEU A 182 9.32 19.16 3.45
CA LEU A 182 8.39 18.48 4.36
C LEU A 182 6.94 18.76 3.91
N PRO A 183 6.15 17.74 3.52
CA PRO A 183 4.76 17.97 3.18
C PRO A 183 3.95 18.27 4.44
N GLU A 184 3.01 19.21 4.35
CA GLU A 184 1.99 19.41 5.39
C GLU A 184 1.10 18.17 5.47
N ARG A 185 0.79 17.54 4.32
CA ARG A 185 -0.05 16.34 4.23
C ARG A 185 0.50 15.31 3.27
N VAL A 186 0.45 14.05 3.69
CA VAL A 186 0.65 12.88 2.84
C VAL A 186 -0.72 12.27 2.56
N VAL A 187 -1.17 12.34 1.31
CA VAL A 187 -2.50 11.91 0.87
C VAL A 187 -2.43 10.58 0.13
N LEU A 188 -3.30 9.66 0.50
CA LEU A 188 -3.41 8.35 -0.14
C LEU A 188 -4.81 7.75 -0.01
N PRO A 189 -5.23 6.85 -0.93
CA PRO A 189 -6.49 6.14 -0.78
C PRO A 189 -6.41 5.07 0.32
N ILE A 190 -7.52 4.84 1.03
CA ILE A 190 -7.64 3.78 2.06
C ILE A 190 -8.76 2.78 1.73
N GLY A 191 -8.35 1.51 1.55
CA GLY A 191 -9.22 0.34 1.50
C GLY A 191 -9.12 -0.50 2.77
N SER A 192 -8.08 -1.34 2.87
CA SER A 192 -7.88 -2.30 3.96
C SER A 192 -7.08 -1.80 5.17
N ALA A 193 -6.68 -0.52 5.15
CA ALA A 193 -5.88 0.17 6.16
C ALA A 193 -4.37 -0.14 6.24
N ALA A 194 -3.84 -1.21 5.63
CA ALA A 194 -2.41 -1.57 5.76
C ALA A 194 -1.45 -0.44 5.33
N THR A 195 -1.63 0.10 4.13
CA THR A 195 -0.80 1.19 3.60
C THR A 195 -0.83 2.42 4.51
N SER A 196 -2.03 2.89 4.89
CA SER A 196 -2.19 4.03 5.82
C SER A 196 -1.54 3.76 7.18
N ALA A 197 -1.71 2.55 7.72
CA ALA A 197 -1.17 2.20 9.04
C ALA A 197 0.35 2.12 9.05
N GLY A 198 0.95 1.46 8.06
CA GLY A 198 2.40 1.37 7.97
C GLY A 198 3.05 2.72 7.68
N LEU A 199 2.45 3.57 6.82
CA LEU A 199 2.96 4.92 6.59
C LEU A 199 2.84 5.81 7.82
N LEU A 200 1.71 5.73 8.53
CA LEU A 200 1.54 6.42 9.80
C LEU A 200 2.60 5.98 10.81
N ALA A 201 2.86 4.68 10.93
CA ALA A 201 3.90 4.14 11.78
C ALA A 201 5.29 4.65 11.38
N GLY A 202 5.67 4.52 10.10
CA GLY A 202 6.99 4.92 9.59
C GLY A 202 7.27 6.41 9.72
N LEU A 203 6.31 7.27 9.38
CA LEU A 203 6.46 8.73 9.52
C LEU A 203 6.47 9.17 10.99
N SER A 204 5.66 8.53 11.85
CA SER A 204 5.68 8.82 13.29
C SER A 204 7.01 8.41 13.92
N LEU A 205 7.53 7.25 13.53
CA LEU A 205 8.84 6.78 13.94
C LEU A 205 9.94 7.71 13.44
N ALA A 206 9.89 8.15 12.17
CA ALA A 206 10.85 9.10 11.63
C ALA A 206 10.90 10.41 12.43
N ARG A 207 9.73 10.92 12.85
CA ARG A 207 9.63 12.09 13.73
C ARG A 207 10.23 11.82 15.10
N ARG A 208 9.97 10.65 15.70
CA ARG A 208 10.55 10.24 17.00
C ARG A 208 12.08 10.17 16.93
N LEU A 209 12.62 9.71 15.80
CA LEU A 209 14.06 9.63 15.55
C LEU A 209 14.68 10.97 15.11
N GLY A 210 13.86 12.01 14.91
CA GLY A 210 14.33 13.37 14.61
C GLY A 210 14.61 13.65 13.13
N TYR A 211 14.25 12.77 12.21
CA TYR A 211 14.46 12.96 10.76
C TYR A 211 13.52 14.01 10.15
N VAL A 212 12.34 14.20 10.74
CA VAL A 212 11.38 15.23 10.33
C VAL A 212 10.93 16.04 11.54
N ARG A 213 10.87 17.36 11.38
CA ARG A 213 10.40 18.32 12.39
C ARG A 213 9.41 19.27 11.75
N GLY A 214 8.21 19.36 12.29
CA GLY A 214 7.15 20.24 11.78
C GLY A 214 5.79 19.55 11.70
N PRO A 215 4.76 20.31 11.28
CA PRO A 215 3.42 19.76 11.08
C PRO A 215 3.40 18.81 9.88
N LEU A 216 2.86 17.62 10.09
CA LEU A 216 2.68 16.59 9.08
C LEU A 216 1.45 15.76 9.42
N THR A 217 0.51 15.62 8.49
CA THR A 217 -0.71 14.82 8.65
C THR A 217 -0.78 13.73 7.59
N VAL A 218 -1.13 12.51 8.00
CA VAL A 218 -1.48 11.43 7.06
C VAL A 218 -2.97 11.53 6.74
N CYS A 219 -3.32 11.86 5.51
CA CYS A 219 -4.70 12.01 5.06
C CYS A 219 -5.11 10.82 4.18
N SER A 220 -6.01 9.99 4.69
CA SER A 220 -6.50 8.78 4.03
C SER A 220 -7.87 9.01 3.39
N VAL A 221 -7.92 9.00 2.05
CA VAL A 221 -9.14 9.19 1.26
C VAL A 221 -9.90 7.88 1.16
N ARG A 222 -11.08 7.79 1.77
CA ARG A 222 -11.83 6.54 1.88
C ARG A 222 -12.47 6.16 0.54
N ILE A 223 -12.17 4.96 0.08
CA ILE A 223 -12.67 4.43 -1.21
C ILE A 223 -13.75 3.36 -1.06
N ALA A 224 -13.70 2.62 0.05
CA ALA A 224 -14.66 1.59 0.40
C ALA A 224 -15.36 1.95 1.71
N ALA A 225 -16.66 1.67 1.79
CA ALA A 225 -17.42 1.82 3.02
C ALA A 225 -16.98 0.82 4.10
N TRP A 226 -17.41 1.10 5.33
CA TRP A 226 -17.19 0.35 6.57
C TRP A 226 -17.25 -1.18 6.39
N PRO A 227 -16.41 -2.01 7.07
CA PRO A 227 -15.68 -1.72 8.32
C PRO A 227 -14.15 -1.56 8.22
N LEU A 228 -13.52 -1.86 7.07
CA LEU A 228 -12.06 -2.03 6.99
C LEU A 228 -11.28 -0.71 6.96
N SER A 229 -11.92 0.39 6.56
CA SER A 229 -11.34 1.72 6.40
C SER A 229 -11.64 2.64 7.61
N ARG A 230 -11.47 2.14 8.84
CA ARG A 230 -11.73 2.89 10.09
C ARG A 230 -10.46 3.43 10.75
N ARG A 231 -10.55 4.63 11.33
CA ARG A 231 -9.47 5.28 12.10
C ARG A 231 -8.85 4.35 13.15
N GLY A 232 -9.69 3.75 14.01
CA GLY A 232 -9.21 2.88 15.09
C GLY A 232 -8.40 1.68 14.60
N ARG A 233 -8.75 1.11 13.43
CA ARG A 233 -8.00 0.02 12.82
C ARG A 233 -6.64 0.48 12.32
N VAL A 234 -6.56 1.63 11.65
CA VAL A 234 -5.28 2.23 11.22
C VAL A 234 -4.36 2.44 12.41
N LEU A 235 -4.86 3.08 13.48
CA LEU A 235 -4.09 3.34 14.69
C LEU A 235 -3.63 2.06 15.36
N SER A 236 -4.51 1.06 15.48
CA SER A 236 -4.18 -0.23 16.11
C SER A 236 -3.12 -1.00 15.34
N LEU A 237 -3.22 -1.03 14.01
CA LEU A 237 -2.22 -1.68 13.16
C LEU A 237 -0.88 -0.95 13.22
N ALA A 238 -0.88 0.39 13.22
CA ALA A 238 0.34 1.18 13.34
C ALA A 238 1.06 0.92 14.67
N THR A 239 0.35 0.98 15.81
CA THR A 239 0.96 0.72 17.13
C THR A 239 1.43 -0.72 17.27
N ALA A 240 0.67 -1.71 16.78
CA ALA A 240 1.08 -3.11 16.83
C ALA A 240 2.34 -3.37 15.99
N THR A 241 2.43 -2.73 14.82
CA THR A 241 3.62 -2.82 13.95
C THR A 241 4.87 -2.24 14.63
N LEU A 242 4.73 -1.08 15.29
CA LEU A 242 5.82 -0.44 16.00
C LEU A 242 6.25 -1.19 17.26
N ALA A 243 5.30 -1.77 18.00
CA ALA A 243 5.60 -2.64 19.13
C ALA A 243 6.38 -3.90 18.69
N TRP A 244 5.94 -4.53 17.59
CA TRP A 244 6.65 -5.68 17.02
C TRP A 244 8.05 -5.32 16.52
N LEU A 245 8.20 -4.16 15.87
CA LEU A 245 9.51 -3.65 15.47
C LEU A 245 10.44 -3.42 16.68
N ALA A 246 9.91 -2.85 17.77
CA ALA A 246 10.67 -2.67 19.01
C ALA A 246 11.12 -4.00 19.63
N GLU A 247 10.26 -5.02 19.61
CA GLU A 247 10.59 -6.36 20.08
C GLU A 247 11.69 -7.01 19.23
N LEU A 248 11.57 -6.96 17.90
CA LEU A 248 12.56 -7.53 16.99
C LEU A 248 13.92 -6.83 17.05
N THR A 249 13.97 -5.55 17.39
CA THR A 249 15.23 -4.78 17.51
C THR A 249 15.79 -4.78 18.93
N GLY A 250 14.96 -5.04 19.94
CA GLY A 250 15.30 -4.82 21.34
C GLY A 250 15.30 -3.34 21.74
N ASP A 251 14.82 -2.44 20.88
CA ASP A 251 14.79 -1.00 21.13
C ASP A 251 13.37 -0.52 21.48
N ALA A 252 13.12 -0.35 22.79
CA ALA A 252 11.85 0.13 23.31
C ALA A 252 11.45 1.53 22.81
N ARG A 253 12.40 2.35 22.30
CA ARG A 253 12.10 3.69 21.77
C ARG A 253 11.26 3.63 20.49
N LEU A 254 11.24 2.49 19.81
CA LEU A 254 10.46 2.28 18.59
C LEU A 254 8.98 1.99 18.87
N ALA A 255 8.62 1.62 20.11
CA ALA A 255 7.26 1.32 20.51
C ALA A 255 6.47 2.59 20.87
N LEU A 256 5.94 3.27 19.85
CA LEU A 256 5.11 4.46 20.07
C LEU A 256 3.68 4.09 20.47
N SER A 257 3.15 4.80 21.46
CA SER A 257 1.74 4.75 21.84
C SER A 257 0.85 5.49 20.84
N ARG A 258 -0.48 5.29 20.91
CA ARG A 258 -1.45 5.96 20.03
C ARG A 258 -1.37 7.50 20.10
N GLY A 259 -1.03 8.06 21.26
CA GLY A 259 -0.91 9.51 21.45
C GLY A 259 0.36 10.11 20.84
N GLU A 260 1.37 9.29 20.58
CA GLU A 260 2.65 9.70 19.98
C GLU A 260 2.64 9.63 18.46
N LEU A 261 1.65 8.94 17.85
CA LEU A 261 1.49 8.90 16.40
C LEU A 261 1.19 10.29 15.83
N LEU A 262 1.54 10.49 14.56
CA LEU A 262 1.17 11.70 13.81
C LEU A 262 -0.35 11.83 13.69
N PRO A 263 -0.86 13.06 13.45
CA PRO A 263 -2.24 13.26 13.05
C PRO A 263 -2.60 12.38 11.84
N LEU A 264 -3.70 11.65 11.99
CA LEU A 264 -4.36 10.88 10.94
C LEU A 264 -5.67 11.58 10.60
N GLU A 265 -6.00 11.72 9.32
CA GLU A 265 -7.29 12.17 8.83
C GLU A 265 -7.90 11.08 7.95
N LEU A 266 -9.23 10.90 8.06
CA LEU A 266 -9.98 10.05 7.14
C LEU A 266 -11.04 10.92 6.48
N VAL A 267 -10.89 11.13 5.19
CA VAL A 267 -11.79 11.98 4.40
C VAL A 267 -12.66 11.11 3.49
N THR A 268 -13.87 11.59 3.20
CA THR A 268 -14.91 10.83 2.51
C THR A 268 -15.57 11.62 1.39
N ASP A 269 -15.02 12.78 1.05
CA ASP A 269 -15.49 13.68 0.01
C ASP A 269 -15.48 13.03 -1.38
N GLN A 270 -14.58 12.07 -1.62
CA GLN A 270 -14.52 11.29 -2.86
C GLN A 270 -15.06 9.87 -2.73
N LEU A 271 -15.87 9.57 -1.70
CA LEU A 271 -16.42 8.21 -1.51
C LEU A 271 -17.38 7.81 -2.65
N GLY A 272 -18.27 8.73 -3.04
CA GLY A 272 -19.30 8.49 -4.08
C GLY A 272 -20.22 7.33 -3.74
N ALA A 273 -20.59 6.53 -4.75
CA ALA A 273 -21.31 5.26 -4.58
C ALA A 273 -20.47 4.16 -3.90
N GLY A 274 -19.30 4.49 -3.36
CA GLY A 274 -18.39 3.56 -2.72
C GLY A 274 -17.54 2.80 -3.73
N TYR A 275 -17.09 1.62 -3.31
CA TYR A 275 -16.22 0.77 -4.12
C TYR A 275 -17.06 -0.08 -5.09
N PRO A 276 -16.66 -0.24 -6.36
CA PRO A 276 -15.45 0.29 -7.01
C PRO A 276 -15.71 1.58 -7.84
N HIS A 277 -16.82 2.26 -7.61
CA HIS A 277 -17.35 3.31 -8.49
C HIS A 277 -16.56 4.63 -8.45
N ALA A 278 -16.31 5.20 -9.63
CA ALA A 278 -15.72 6.52 -9.78
C ALA A 278 -16.66 7.65 -9.29
N THR A 279 -16.09 8.78 -8.90
CA THR A 279 -16.78 10.08 -8.74
C THR A 279 -16.49 10.99 -9.93
N ALA A 280 -17.34 12.00 -10.15
CA ALA A 280 -17.06 13.05 -11.14
C ALA A 280 -15.69 13.70 -10.91
N GLY A 281 -15.34 13.98 -9.65
CA GLY A 281 -14.03 14.50 -9.26
C GLY A 281 -12.88 13.56 -9.63
N SER A 282 -13.03 12.26 -9.39
CA SER A 282 -12.00 11.28 -9.75
C SER A 282 -11.79 11.15 -11.26
N LEU A 283 -12.86 11.23 -12.06
CA LEU A 283 -12.76 11.20 -13.52
C LEU A 283 -12.04 12.45 -14.05
N ALA A 284 -12.37 13.63 -13.52
CA ALA A 284 -11.69 14.87 -13.85
C ALA A 284 -10.21 14.86 -13.43
N ALA A 285 -9.90 14.38 -12.23
CA ALA A 285 -8.54 14.24 -11.75
C ALA A 285 -7.71 13.30 -12.64
N ARG A 286 -8.29 12.18 -13.08
CA ARG A 286 -7.64 11.24 -13.99
C ARG A 286 -7.30 11.90 -15.34
N ALA A 287 -8.23 12.68 -15.91
CA ALA A 287 -8.01 13.40 -17.15
C ALA A 287 -6.86 14.42 -17.01
N LEU A 288 -6.89 15.24 -15.95
CA LEU A 288 -5.85 16.24 -15.68
C LEU A 288 -4.46 15.62 -15.50
N PHE A 289 -4.37 14.50 -14.78
CA PHE A 289 -3.09 13.78 -14.62
C PHE A 289 -2.59 13.22 -15.94
N ALA A 290 -3.47 12.67 -16.77
CA ALA A 290 -3.10 12.16 -18.09
C ALA A 290 -2.62 13.28 -19.03
N GLU A 291 -3.33 14.40 -19.07
CA GLU A 291 -2.97 15.59 -19.87
C GLU A 291 -1.61 16.18 -19.46
N ALA A 292 -1.31 16.17 -18.16
CA ALA A 292 -0.04 16.63 -17.62
C ALA A 292 1.11 15.61 -17.72
N GLY A 293 0.89 14.43 -18.32
CA GLY A 293 1.91 13.39 -18.47
C GLY A 293 2.29 12.67 -17.16
N TYR A 294 1.43 12.74 -16.14
CA TYR A 294 1.58 12.01 -14.89
C TYR A 294 0.99 10.60 -14.96
N PRO A 295 1.27 9.72 -13.96
CA PRO A 295 0.79 8.34 -13.97
C PRO A 295 -0.70 8.19 -14.21
N ILE A 296 -1.07 7.10 -14.89
CA ILE A 296 -2.47 6.70 -15.06
C ILE A 296 -3.05 6.40 -13.68
N LEU A 297 -4.10 7.14 -13.33
CA LEU A 297 -4.83 6.93 -12.09
C LEU A 297 -5.98 5.94 -12.32
N ASP A 298 -6.13 4.98 -11.43
CA ASP A 298 -7.27 4.06 -11.41
C ASP A 298 -8.50 4.70 -10.75
N ASP A 299 -9.67 4.36 -11.27
CA ASP A 299 -10.96 4.94 -10.88
C ASP A 299 -11.38 4.62 -9.45
N THR A 300 -10.81 3.57 -8.88
CA THR A 300 -11.22 3.02 -7.60
C THR A 300 -10.42 3.60 -6.44
N TYR A 301 -9.13 3.84 -6.63
CA TYR A 301 -8.19 4.23 -5.59
C TYR A 301 -7.51 5.57 -5.89
N SER A 302 -6.54 5.57 -6.80
CA SER A 302 -5.61 6.69 -6.95
C SER A 302 -6.28 7.95 -7.52
N ALA A 303 -7.29 7.81 -8.39
CA ALA A 303 -8.03 8.94 -8.93
C ALA A 303 -8.85 9.69 -7.85
N LYS A 304 -9.42 8.96 -6.87
CA LYS A 304 -10.14 9.56 -5.74
C LYS A 304 -9.19 10.35 -4.83
N ALA A 305 -7.99 9.83 -4.58
CA ALA A 305 -6.99 10.54 -3.79
C ALA A 305 -6.49 11.81 -4.49
N ALA A 306 -6.25 11.73 -5.80
CA ALA A 306 -5.89 12.89 -6.61
C ALA A 306 -7.00 13.94 -6.65
N ALA A 307 -8.27 13.53 -6.78
CA ALA A 307 -9.40 14.44 -6.75
C ALA A 307 -9.50 15.21 -5.42
N HIS A 308 -9.28 14.54 -4.29
CA HIS A 308 -9.20 15.21 -2.99
C HIS A 308 -8.07 16.25 -2.94
N VAL A 309 -6.88 15.90 -3.47
CA VAL A 309 -5.73 16.81 -3.55
C VAL A 309 -6.03 18.04 -4.39
N LEU A 310 -6.66 17.87 -5.56
CA LEU A 310 -6.98 18.96 -6.49
C LEU A 310 -8.12 19.86 -5.99
N ALA A 311 -9.07 19.32 -5.24
CA ALA A 311 -10.17 20.08 -4.65
C ALA A 311 -9.77 20.78 -3.33
N SER A 312 -8.67 20.36 -2.70
CA SER A 312 -8.20 20.93 -1.44
C SER A 312 -7.69 22.36 -1.66
N ALA A 313 -8.15 23.29 -0.83
CA ALA A 313 -7.61 24.64 -0.80
C ALA A 313 -6.07 24.65 -0.57
N PRO A 314 -5.35 25.67 -1.07
CA PRO A 314 -3.95 25.89 -0.72
C PRO A 314 -3.77 25.91 0.80
N GLY A 315 -2.87 25.06 1.31
CA GLY A 315 -2.52 24.98 2.72
C GLY A 315 -1.42 25.96 3.10
N LYS A 316 -0.80 25.76 4.26
CA LYS A 316 0.42 26.47 4.67
C LYS A 316 1.68 25.82 4.11
N GLY A 317 1.57 24.60 3.57
CA GLY A 317 2.70 23.92 2.95
C GLY A 317 2.33 22.86 1.92
N PRO A 318 3.37 22.23 1.33
CA PRO A 318 3.23 21.30 0.22
C PRO A 318 2.37 20.09 0.57
N VAL A 319 1.73 19.50 -0.45
CA VAL A 319 0.97 18.26 -0.28
C VAL A 319 1.57 17.17 -1.14
N LEU A 320 1.82 16.03 -0.54
CA LEU A 320 2.35 14.87 -1.23
C LEU A 320 1.23 13.86 -1.50
N LEU A 321 0.98 13.56 -2.78
CA LEU A 321 0.13 12.46 -3.21
C LEU A 321 0.97 11.18 -3.34
N TRP A 322 0.55 10.11 -2.67
CA TRP A 322 1.16 8.80 -2.82
C TRP A 322 0.58 8.09 -4.05
N CYS A 323 1.38 7.89 -5.10
CA CYS A 323 0.93 7.23 -6.32
C CYS A 323 0.84 5.71 -6.08
N THR A 324 -0.38 5.20 -5.90
CA THR A 324 -0.58 3.85 -5.33
C THR A 324 -0.71 2.71 -6.33
N LYS A 325 -1.07 3.02 -7.58
CA LYS A 325 -1.34 2.05 -8.64
C LYS A 325 -0.09 1.85 -9.49
N SER A 326 0.23 0.62 -9.87
CA SER A 326 1.38 0.34 -10.74
C SER A 326 1.30 1.09 -12.07
N SER A 327 2.41 1.75 -12.45
CA SER A 327 2.62 2.33 -13.79
C SER A 327 3.39 1.39 -14.72
N ALA A 328 3.82 0.23 -14.23
CA ALA A 328 4.51 -0.75 -15.06
C ALA A 328 3.64 -1.16 -16.26
N PRO A 329 4.23 -1.32 -17.46
CA PRO A 329 3.54 -1.87 -18.61
C PRO A 329 2.98 -3.24 -18.22
N ARG A 330 1.69 -3.47 -18.45
CA ARG A 330 1.12 -4.80 -18.21
C ARG A 330 1.69 -5.73 -19.26
N ALA A 331 2.32 -6.82 -18.84
CA ALA A 331 2.63 -7.92 -19.73
C ALA A 331 1.28 -8.49 -20.21
N GLU A 332 0.88 -8.12 -21.43
CA GLU A 332 -0.19 -8.80 -22.15
C GLU A 332 0.17 -10.29 -22.12
N GLY A 333 -0.76 -11.09 -21.59
CA GLY A 333 -0.61 -12.53 -21.47
C GLY A 333 -0.58 -13.18 -22.84
#